data_AF-A0AAV4JIJ1-F1
#
_entry.id   AF-A0AAV4JIJ1-F1
#
_cell.length_a   1.000
_cell.length_b   1.000
_cell.length_c   1.000
_cell.angle_alpha   90.00
_cell.angle_beta   90.00
_cell.angle_gamma   90.00
#
_symmetry.space_group_name_H-M   'P 1'
#
loop_
_entity.id
_entity.type
_entity.pdbx_description
1 polymer ?
#
loop_
_entity_poly.entity_id
_entity_poly.type
_entity_poly.pdbx_seq_one_letter_code
_entity_poly.pdbx_strand_id
1 'polypeptide(L)'
;MECQRAGYEEFCSGMGTWDTYGIRIKWTDPVAPGDITVWRDYPILVKVCVEVTPASGIKPDMIMANCCTNMKTFCNPCGTWKDIPLLYQNESSSEGDYGLCRYVYSMSLTPTVDDKFKLTFNITWRNIIIWANNALQNCI
;
A
#
# COMPACT_ATOMS: atom_id res chain seq x y z
N MET A 1 -7.47 -20.93 0.48
CA MET A 1 -6.15 -21.38 0.97
C MET A 1 -5.37 -20.10 1.22
N GLU A 2 -5.20 -19.75 2.49
CA GLU A 2 -4.67 -18.46 2.92
C GLU A 2 -3.22 -18.33 2.45
N CYS A 3 -2.95 -17.38 1.55
CA CYS A 3 -1.59 -16.95 1.26
C CYS A 3 -1.07 -16.12 2.44
N GLN A 4 -0.96 -16.71 3.63
CA GLN A 4 -0.15 -16.12 4.69
C GLN A 4 1.30 -16.14 4.20
N ARG A 5 1.91 -14.97 4.07
CA ARG A 5 3.36 -14.88 3.90
C ARG A 5 3.99 -15.46 5.15
N ALA A 6 4.74 -16.56 4.99
CA ALA A 6 5.36 -17.27 6.10
C ALA A 6 6.10 -16.30 7.04
N GLY A 7 5.73 -16.29 8.32
CA GLY A 7 6.34 -15.44 9.34
C GLY A 7 5.68 -14.09 9.57
N TYR A 8 4.60 -13.74 8.85
CA TYR A 8 3.84 -12.51 9.06
C TYR A 8 2.41 -12.76 9.52
N GLU A 9 1.92 -11.91 10.43
CA GLU A 9 0.51 -11.81 10.77
C GLU A 9 -0.16 -10.78 9.84
N GLU A 10 -1.19 -11.22 9.11
CA GLU A 10 -1.85 -10.38 8.11
C GLU A 10 -3.18 -9.83 8.61
N PHE A 11 -3.37 -8.52 8.42
CA PHE A 11 -4.57 -7.79 8.82
C PHE A 11 -5.11 -6.96 7.66
N CYS A 12 -6.41 -6.69 7.69
CA CYS A 12 -6.98 -5.61 6.88
C CYS A 12 -6.90 -4.29 7.67
N SER A 13 -6.58 -3.21 6.98
CA SER A 13 -6.59 -1.87 7.56
C SER A 13 -7.97 -1.55 8.13
N GLY A 14 -8.03 -1.19 9.41
CA GLY A 14 -9.29 -0.92 10.10
C GLY A 14 -9.11 -0.56 11.56
N MET A 15 -10.21 -0.52 12.31
CA MET A 15 -10.19 -0.18 13.74
C MET A 15 -9.38 -1.19 14.57
N GLY A 16 -9.41 -2.48 14.24
CA GLY A 16 -8.67 -3.51 14.98
C GLY A 16 -7.15 -3.30 14.96
N THR A 17 -6.56 -2.96 13.80
CA THR A 17 -5.11 -2.67 13.73
C THR A 17 -4.76 -1.33 14.36
N TRP A 18 -5.68 -0.36 14.28
CA TRP A 18 -5.52 0.94 14.90
C TRP A 18 -5.48 0.84 16.42
N ASP A 19 -6.44 0.14 17.03
CA ASP A 19 -6.57 0.03 18.47
C ASP A 19 -5.44 -0.83 19.08
N THR A 20 -4.98 -1.85 18.33
CA THR A 20 -3.94 -2.78 18.80
C THR A 20 -2.53 -2.24 18.60
N TYR A 21 -2.24 -1.67 17.43
CA TYR A 21 -0.88 -1.32 17.01
C TYR A 21 -0.66 0.18 16.81
N GLY A 22 -1.72 0.99 16.80
CA GLY A 22 -1.63 2.42 16.56
C GLY A 22 -1.22 2.78 15.14
N ILE A 23 -1.41 1.88 14.15
CA ILE A 23 -1.04 2.09 12.75
C ILE A 23 -2.16 1.61 11.82
N ARG A 24 -2.42 2.36 10.74
CA ARG A 24 -3.36 1.98 9.69
C ARG A 24 -3.04 2.62 8.35
N ILE A 25 -3.53 2.02 7.27
CA ILE A 25 -3.62 2.69 5.98
C ILE A 25 -4.86 3.57 6.00
N LYS A 26 -4.67 4.88 5.87
CA LYS A 26 -5.74 5.88 5.92
C LYS A 26 -6.43 6.05 4.57
N TRP A 27 -5.64 6.16 3.51
CA TRP A 27 -6.13 6.23 2.13
C TRP A 27 -5.04 5.79 1.16
N THR A 28 -5.47 5.45 -0.06
CA THR A 28 -4.57 5.15 -1.18
C THR A 28 -5.02 5.96 -2.39
N ASP A 29 -4.07 6.25 -3.28
CA ASP A 29 -4.35 6.87 -4.57
C ASP A 29 -3.55 6.11 -5.63
N PRO A 30 -4.18 5.42 -6.57
CA PRO A 30 -5.63 5.27 -6.72
C PRO A 30 -6.29 4.52 -5.55
N VAL A 31 -7.60 4.71 -5.37
CA VAL A 31 -8.36 4.08 -4.27
C VAL A 31 -8.35 2.56 -4.43
N ALA A 32 -7.98 1.83 -3.37
CA ALA A 32 -7.92 0.38 -3.35
C ALA A 32 -9.09 -0.26 -2.56
N PRO A 33 -9.56 -1.47 -2.93
CA PRO A 33 -9.20 -2.20 -4.14
C PRO A 33 -9.75 -1.46 -5.35
N GLY A 34 -8.90 -1.29 -6.34
CA GLY A 34 -9.20 -0.48 -7.51
C GLY A 34 -8.95 -1.26 -8.78
N ASP A 35 -9.95 -1.25 -9.65
CA ASP A 35 -9.79 -1.52 -11.07
C ASP A 35 -9.35 -0.21 -11.75
N ILE A 36 -8.27 -0.25 -12.52
CA ILE A 36 -7.71 0.94 -13.16
C ILE A 36 -7.48 0.66 -14.62
N THR A 37 -7.93 1.59 -15.47
CA THR A 37 -7.61 1.59 -16.89
C THR A 37 -6.42 2.51 -17.11
N VAL A 38 -5.42 2.01 -17.82
CA VAL A 38 -4.18 2.73 -18.05
C VAL A 38 -3.80 2.73 -19.51
N TRP A 39 -2.99 3.72 -19.86
CA TRP A 39 -2.47 3.90 -21.20
C TRP A 39 -0.96 3.69 -21.18
N ARG A 40 -0.45 2.98 -22.18
CA ARG A 40 0.98 2.75 -22.41
C ARG A 40 1.73 4.07 -22.38
N ASP A 41 2.89 4.08 -21.75
CA ASP A 41 3.80 5.23 -21.66
C ASP A 41 3.24 6.44 -20.88
N TYR A 42 2.03 6.37 -20.34
CA TYR A 42 1.48 7.38 -19.43
C TYR A 42 1.79 7.00 -17.98
N PRO A 43 2.66 7.76 -17.28
CA PRO A 43 3.02 7.45 -15.90
C PRO A 43 1.82 7.62 -14.96
N ILE A 44 1.68 6.69 -14.04
CA ILE A 44 0.68 6.72 -12.97
C ILE A 44 1.41 6.92 -11.66
N LEU A 45 0.98 7.92 -10.90
CA LEU A 45 1.47 8.13 -9.55
C LEU A 45 0.63 7.29 -8.60
N VAL A 46 1.26 6.32 -7.94
CA VAL A 46 0.63 5.52 -6.88
C VAL A 46 1.09 6.01 -5.52
N LYS A 47 0.18 6.07 -4.55
CA LYS A 47 0.38 6.61 -3.21
C LYS A 47 -0.33 5.79 -2.15
N VAL A 48 0.29 5.70 -0.98
CA VAL A 48 -0.29 5.15 0.25
C VAL A 48 -0.06 6.16 1.36
N CYS A 49 -1.13 6.50 2.08
CA CYS A 49 -1.05 7.29 3.29
C CYS A 49 -1.25 6.40 4.51
N VAL A 50 -0.28 6.46 5.41
CA VAL A 50 -0.26 5.72 6.68
C VAL A 50 -0.48 6.71 7.80
N GLU A 51 -1.45 6.43 8.65
CA GLU A 51 -1.64 7.13 9.92
C GLU A 51 -1.03 6.31 11.05
N VAL A 52 -0.31 6.99 11.94
CA VAL A 52 0.19 6.41 13.19
C VAL A 52 -0.20 7.27 14.39
N THR A 53 -0.42 6.62 15.54
CA THR A 53 -0.64 7.31 16.81
C THR A 53 0.68 7.84 17.38
N PRO A 54 0.69 8.99 18.07
CA PRO A 54 1.89 9.52 18.70
C PRO A 54 2.52 8.57 19.71
N ALA A 55 1.67 7.85 20.47
CA ALA A 55 2.09 6.91 21.50
C ALA A 55 2.82 5.68 20.94
N SER A 56 2.63 5.35 19.65
CA SER A 56 3.27 4.19 19.02
C SER A 56 4.77 4.38 18.80
N GLY A 57 5.25 5.63 18.71
CA GLY A 57 6.65 5.94 18.39
C GLY A 57 7.12 5.44 17.02
N ILE A 58 6.19 5.06 16.14
CA ILE A 58 6.50 4.52 14.81
C ILE A 58 6.96 5.66 13.91
N LYS A 59 8.13 5.47 13.31
CA LYS A 59 8.72 6.41 12.36
C LYS A 59 8.54 5.91 10.91
N PRO A 60 8.59 6.80 9.90
CA PRO A 60 8.36 6.41 8.52
C PRO A 60 9.37 5.38 7.99
N ASP A 61 10.64 5.45 8.42
CA ASP A 61 11.69 4.50 8.06
C ASP A 61 11.49 3.09 8.62
N MET A 62 10.57 2.92 9.58
CA MET A 62 10.20 1.62 10.14
C MET A 62 9.08 0.92 9.38
N ILE A 63 8.47 1.60 8.40
CA ILE A 63 7.33 1.09 7.63
C ILE A 63 7.79 0.82 6.19
N MET A 64 7.56 -0.40 5.72
CA MET A 64 7.69 -0.70 4.30
C MET A 64 6.31 -0.61 3.65
N ALA A 65 6.14 0.26 2.65
CA ALA A 65 4.90 0.36 1.89
C ALA A 65 5.06 -0.24 0.49
N ASN A 66 4.07 -1.00 0.03
CA ASN A 66 4.10 -1.64 -1.28
C ASN A 66 2.78 -1.43 -2.03
N CYS A 67 2.88 -1.28 -3.35
CA CYS A 67 1.78 -1.48 -4.28
C CYS A 67 1.85 -2.93 -4.80
N CYS A 68 0.78 -3.70 -4.62
CA CYS A 68 0.67 -5.04 -5.16
C CYS A 68 -0.23 -4.98 -6.40
N THR A 69 0.31 -5.29 -7.58
CA THR A 69 -0.41 -5.15 -8.85
C THR A 69 0.04 -6.20 -9.86
N ASN A 70 -0.83 -6.51 -10.81
CA ASN A 70 -0.54 -7.29 -12.00
C ASN A 70 -0.28 -6.42 -13.25
N MET A 71 -0.10 -5.10 -13.09
CA MET A 71 0.24 -4.21 -14.20
C MET A 71 1.58 -4.60 -14.84
N LYS A 72 1.62 -4.61 -16.19
CA LYS A 72 2.85 -4.77 -16.96
C LYS A 72 3.64 -3.48 -16.99
N THR A 73 4.86 -3.54 -16.45
CA THR A 73 5.83 -2.45 -16.43
C THR A 73 7.22 -3.01 -16.73
N PHE A 74 8.23 -2.16 -16.89
CA PHE A 74 9.61 -2.63 -17.02
C PHE A 74 10.08 -3.47 -15.82
N CYS A 75 9.60 -3.17 -14.61
CA CYS A 75 9.92 -3.95 -13.40
C CYS A 75 8.99 -5.14 -13.15
N ASN A 76 7.94 -5.30 -13.97
CA ASN A 76 6.99 -6.41 -13.97
C ASN A 76 6.57 -6.78 -15.40
N PRO A 77 7.49 -7.27 -16.25
CA PRO A 77 7.22 -7.44 -17.69
C PRO A 77 6.14 -8.50 -17.97
N CYS A 78 5.98 -9.46 -17.07
CA CYS A 78 5.01 -10.55 -17.22
C CYS A 78 3.58 -10.14 -16.81
N GLY A 79 3.40 -9.03 -16.08
CA GLY A 79 2.08 -8.64 -15.56
C GLY A 79 1.53 -9.63 -14.53
N THR A 80 2.42 -10.21 -13.72
CA THR A 80 2.05 -11.09 -12.61
C THR A 80 1.87 -10.27 -11.33
N TRP A 81 1.09 -10.77 -10.37
CA TRP A 81 1.00 -10.13 -9.05
C TRP A 81 2.37 -10.00 -8.41
N LYS A 82 2.77 -8.75 -8.16
CA LYS A 82 4.07 -8.42 -7.59
C LYS A 82 3.96 -7.21 -6.68
N ASP A 83 4.69 -7.26 -5.57
CA ASP A 83 4.88 -6.13 -4.69
C ASP A 83 5.95 -5.20 -5.27
N ILE A 84 5.56 -3.95 -5.42
CA ILE A 84 6.40 -2.86 -5.87
C ILE A 84 6.60 -1.91 -4.68
N PRO A 85 7.83 -1.76 -4.16
CA PRO A 85 8.12 -0.87 -3.05
C PRO A 85 7.79 0.58 -3.37
N LEU A 86 7.19 1.28 -2.41
CA LEU A 86 6.92 2.72 -2.46
C LEU A 86 7.91 3.47 -1.58
N LEU A 87 8.27 4.69 -1.99
CA LEU A 87 9.26 5.51 -1.29
C LEU A 87 8.58 6.56 -0.42
N TYR A 88 9.09 6.75 0.79
CA TYR A 88 8.61 7.78 1.70
C TYR A 88 8.81 9.18 1.13
N GLN A 89 7.78 10.02 1.23
CA GLN A 89 7.75 11.39 0.75
C GLN A 89 7.70 12.37 1.92
N ASN A 90 8.88 12.86 2.33
CA ASN A 90 9.03 13.71 3.52
C ASN A 90 8.15 14.97 3.46
N GLU A 91 8.12 15.64 2.30
CA GLU A 91 7.36 16.89 2.08
C GLU A 91 5.83 16.71 2.07
N SER A 92 5.36 15.48 1.87
CA SER A 92 3.92 15.15 1.87
C SER A 92 3.42 14.69 3.23
N SER A 93 4.30 14.67 4.24
CA SER A 93 3.95 14.24 5.59
C SER A 93 3.45 15.42 6.39
N SER A 94 2.34 15.22 7.10
CA SER A 94 1.75 16.24 7.95
C SER A 94 1.46 15.67 9.34
N GLU A 95 1.38 16.56 10.33
CA GLU A 95 0.54 16.26 11.48
C GLU A 95 -0.90 16.15 10.96
N GLY A 96 -1.51 15.00 11.17
CA GLY A 96 -2.93 14.82 11.02
C GLY A 96 -3.67 15.49 12.18
N ASP A 97 -5.00 15.45 12.12
CA ASP A 97 -5.84 15.95 13.20
C ASP A 97 -5.53 15.24 14.52
N TYR A 98 -5.64 15.93 15.65
CA TYR A 98 -5.42 15.36 17.00
C TYR A 98 -3.99 14.83 17.26
N GLY A 99 -2.99 15.41 16.59
CA GLY A 99 -1.57 15.09 16.80
C GLY A 99 -1.13 13.80 16.13
N LEU A 100 -1.96 13.15 15.31
CA LEU A 100 -1.58 11.96 14.55
C LEU A 100 -0.44 12.28 13.59
N CYS A 101 0.44 11.31 13.30
CA CYS A 101 1.42 11.48 12.23
C CYS A 101 0.91 10.82 10.95
N ARG A 102 0.98 11.53 9.83
CA ARG A 102 0.65 11.01 8.50
C ARG A 102 1.93 10.88 7.66
N TYR A 103 2.19 9.67 7.18
CA TYR A 103 3.31 9.37 6.30
C TYR A 103 2.80 8.95 4.93
N VAL A 104 3.28 9.64 3.89
CA VAL A 104 2.91 9.33 2.50
C VAL A 104 4.06 8.62 1.82
N TYR A 105 3.76 7.50 1.18
CA TYR A 105 4.69 6.75 0.34
C TYR A 105 4.17 6.77 -1.08
N SER A 106 5.05 6.96 -2.07
CA SER A 106 4.65 7.00 -3.47
C SER A 106 5.69 6.45 -4.42
N MET A 107 5.25 6.12 -5.62
CA MET A 107 6.11 5.81 -6.76
C MET A 107 5.39 6.13 -8.07
N SER A 108 6.15 6.48 -9.11
CA SER A 108 5.62 6.56 -10.48
C SER A 108 5.80 5.22 -11.19
N LEU A 109 4.73 4.72 -11.80
CA LEU A 109 4.72 3.50 -12.59
C LEU A 109 4.34 3.81 -14.03
N THR A 110 5.18 3.43 -14.98
CA THR A 110 4.90 3.58 -16.41
C THR A 110 4.47 2.24 -17.00
N PRO A 111 3.22 2.10 -17.46
CA PRO A 111 2.74 0.89 -18.12
C PRO A 111 3.44 0.67 -19.46
N THR A 112 3.72 -0.59 -19.80
CA THR A 112 4.28 -0.96 -21.12
C THR A 112 3.20 -1.37 -22.13
N VAL A 113 1.94 -1.47 -21.70
CA VAL A 113 0.78 -1.79 -22.55
C VAL A 113 -0.45 -1.04 -22.06
N ASP A 114 -1.41 -0.79 -22.96
CA ASP A 114 -2.76 -0.36 -22.59
C ASP A 114 -3.49 -1.56 -21.97
N ASP A 115 -4.03 -1.40 -20.75
CA ASP A 115 -4.71 -2.49 -20.06
C ASP A 115 -5.65 -1.99 -18.95
N LYS A 116 -6.51 -2.89 -18.49
CA LYS A 116 -7.25 -2.75 -17.24
C LYS A 116 -6.68 -3.74 -16.22
N PHE A 117 -6.15 -3.24 -15.11
CA PHE A 117 -5.55 -4.08 -14.08
C PHE A 117 -6.14 -3.83 -12.70
N LYS A 118 -5.83 -4.73 -11.78
CA LYS A 118 -6.15 -4.59 -10.36
C LYS A 118 -4.93 -4.11 -9.60
N LEU A 119 -5.16 -3.26 -8.61
CA LEU A 119 -4.16 -2.95 -7.61
C LEU A 119 -4.71 -3.06 -6.19
N THR A 120 -3.80 -3.33 -5.28
CA THR A 120 -3.97 -3.15 -3.85
C THR A 120 -2.67 -2.63 -3.25
N PHE A 121 -2.70 -2.29 -1.97
CA PHE A 121 -1.54 -1.81 -1.24
C PHE A 121 -1.41 -2.55 0.08
N ASN A 122 -0.19 -2.67 0.56
CA ASN A 122 0.08 -3.11 1.91
C ASN A 122 1.15 -2.26 2.56
N ILE A 123 1.17 -2.29 3.88
CA ILE A 123 2.29 -1.83 4.69
C ILE A 123 2.77 -2.98 5.57
N THR A 124 4.08 -3.04 5.78
CA THR A 124 4.72 -3.99 6.69
C THR A 124 5.41 -3.21 7.79
N TRP A 125 5.19 -3.64 9.03
CA TRP A 125 5.88 -3.13 10.21
C TRP A 125 6.15 -4.31 11.14
N ARG A 126 7.41 -4.52 11.53
CA ARG A 126 7.84 -5.72 12.28
C ARG A 126 7.38 -7.01 11.57
N ASN A 127 6.60 -7.85 12.26
CA ASN A 127 6.06 -9.12 11.80
C ASN A 127 4.59 -9.00 11.36
N ILE A 128 4.06 -7.79 11.14
CA ILE A 128 2.67 -7.62 10.67
C ILE A 128 2.61 -7.02 9.27
N ILE A 129 1.65 -7.47 8.48
CA ILE A 129 1.27 -6.90 7.19
C ILE A 129 -0.15 -6.37 7.30
N ILE A 130 -0.35 -5.11 6.94
CA ILE A 130 -1.66 -4.48 6.91
C ILE A 130 -2.00 -4.18 5.45
N TRP A 131 -3.02 -4.83 4.92
CA TRP A 131 -3.53 -4.61 3.57
C TRP A 131 -4.53 -3.45 3.56
N ALA A 132 -4.52 -2.64 2.51
CA ALA A 132 -5.48 -1.54 2.32
C ALA A 132 -6.92 -2.06 2.18
N ASN A 133 -7.09 -3.34 1.90
CA ASN A 133 -8.37 -4.01 1.69
C ASN A 133 -8.24 -5.52 1.94
N ASN A 134 -9.37 -6.21 1.87
CA ASN A 134 -9.46 -7.65 1.95
C ASN A 134 -9.09 -8.31 0.59
N ALA A 135 -7.90 -8.02 0.05
CA ALA A 135 -7.46 -8.61 -1.24
C ALA A 135 -7.52 -10.15 -1.24
N LEU A 136 -7.41 -10.76 -0.05
CA LEU A 136 -7.56 -12.19 0.18
C LEU A 136 -8.99 -12.72 -0.05
N GLN A 137 -10.04 -11.88 0.04
CA GLN A 137 -11.43 -12.28 -0.27
C GLN A 137 -11.74 -12.26 -1.77
N ASN A 138 -10.97 -11.54 -2.59
CA ASN A 138 -11.21 -11.39 -4.03
C ASN A 138 -10.36 -12.32 -4.91
N CYS A 139 -9.74 -13.34 -4.31
CA CYS A 139 -9.05 -14.43 -5.00
C CYS A 139 -9.97 -15.64 -5.27
N ILE A 140 -11.22 -15.37 -5.68
CA ILE A 140 -12.16 -16.38 -6.21
C ILE A 140 -12.41 -16.05 -7.68
#